data_AF-A0A0D2H5Y6-F1
#
_entry.id   AF-A0A0D2H5Y6-F1
#
_cell.length_a   1.000
_cell.length_b   1.000
_cell.length_c   1.000
_cell.angle_alpha   90.00
_cell.angle_beta   90.00
_cell.angle_gamma   90.00
#
_symmetry.space_group_name_H-M   'P 1'
#
loop_
_entity.id
_entity.type
_entity.pdbx_description
1 polymer ?
#
loop_
_entity_poly.entity_id
_entity_poly.type
_entity_poly.pdbx_seq_one_letter_code
_entity_poly.pdbx_strand_id
1 'polypeptide(L)'
;MSKVQLHDHSASYHAITTKSPQGLQCLKRLFLEYDNTNPSRANLNSLFSRDFTDNENESERNIGRDEAIETIISHRARCSRHQIDLKRATCLVNSGSSHTVFFEGVRFVMFASPEGSEAELPVVEDKSTWTRIPFSGRMEVRVKENKFSLKEAVAEIVSRRVTSDNSALVKRDLMARTNSMPIASPAESPLARLQSTSTSQLNFPSNVSELPAVISTIPGDTKSLPPYHSSIRETPTVTSGSSVDGDQLASR
;
A
#
# COMPACT_ATOMS: atom_id res chain seq x y z
N MET A 1 7.03 7.19 -36.33
CA MET A 1 6.99 6.88 -34.88
C MET A 1 5.56 7.03 -34.40
N SER A 2 4.97 6.01 -33.79
CA SER A 2 3.64 6.15 -33.16
C SER A 2 3.74 7.14 -32.01
N LYS A 3 2.83 8.11 -31.95
CA LYS A 3 2.77 9.09 -30.86
C LYS A 3 2.40 8.35 -29.57
N VAL A 4 3.28 8.36 -28.57
CA VAL A 4 2.98 7.87 -27.23
C VAL A 4 1.87 8.76 -26.65
N GLN A 5 0.80 8.16 -26.13
CA GLN A 5 -0.27 8.89 -25.46
C GLN A 5 -0.08 8.78 -23.95
N LEU A 6 -0.22 9.89 -23.23
CA LEU A 6 -0.09 9.96 -21.78
C LEU A 6 -1.47 10.25 -21.18
N HIS A 7 -1.85 9.46 -20.19
CA HIS A 7 -3.11 9.61 -19.46
C HIS A 7 -2.86 9.61 -17.96
N ASP A 8 -3.14 10.74 -17.32
CA ASP A 8 -3.06 10.88 -15.88
C ASP A 8 -4.40 10.59 -15.21
N HIS A 9 -4.33 10.00 -14.02
CA HIS A 9 -5.46 9.69 -13.16
C HIS A 9 -5.11 10.03 -11.71
N SER A 10 -5.83 10.96 -11.11
CA SER A 10 -5.60 11.45 -9.74
C SER A 10 -6.74 11.14 -8.77
N ALA A 11 -7.78 10.44 -9.22
CA ALA A 11 -8.90 10.04 -8.39
C ALA A 11 -8.68 8.64 -7.76
N SER A 12 -9.63 8.20 -6.93
CA SER A 12 -9.67 6.80 -6.46
C SER A 12 -9.60 5.81 -7.63
N TYR A 13 -9.00 4.64 -7.42
CA TYR A 13 -8.95 3.58 -8.43
C TYR A 13 -10.35 3.08 -8.82
N HIS A 14 -11.36 3.27 -7.97
CA HIS A 14 -12.75 2.95 -8.29
C HIS A 14 -13.31 3.82 -9.44
N ALA A 15 -12.81 5.05 -9.60
CA ALA A 15 -13.23 5.98 -10.65
C ALA A 15 -12.66 5.64 -12.04
N ILE A 16 -11.71 4.70 -12.14
CA ILE A 16 -11.23 4.20 -13.43
C ILE A 16 -12.39 3.48 -14.11
N THR A 17 -12.69 3.85 -15.35
CA THR A 17 -13.85 3.33 -16.10
C THR A 17 -13.42 2.46 -17.27
N THR A 18 -14.37 1.84 -17.97
CA THR A 18 -14.12 1.12 -19.22
C THR A 18 -13.64 2.02 -20.36
N LYS A 19 -13.80 3.34 -20.24
CA LYS A 19 -13.25 4.32 -21.19
C LYS A 19 -11.78 4.68 -20.90
N SER A 20 -11.26 4.31 -19.74
CA SER A 20 -9.86 4.55 -19.38
C SER A 20 -8.93 3.63 -20.18
N PRO A 21 -7.65 3.99 -20.39
CA PRO A 21 -6.68 3.10 -21.01
C PRO A 21 -6.59 1.74 -20.30
N GLN A 22 -6.37 0.67 -21.07
CA GLN A 22 -6.29 -0.71 -20.58
C GLN A 22 -5.31 -0.90 -19.42
N GLY A 23 -4.18 -0.18 -19.44
CA GLY A 23 -3.24 -0.15 -18.32
C GLY A 23 -3.90 0.27 -16.99
N LEU A 24 -4.68 1.34 -16.98
CA LEU A 24 -5.42 1.78 -15.79
C LEU A 24 -6.51 0.78 -15.41
N GLN A 25 -7.19 0.18 -16.39
CA GLN A 25 -8.19 -0.86 -16.12
C GLN A 25 -7.57 -2.08 -15.43
N CYS A 26 -6.38 -2.52 -15.86
CA CYS A 26 -5.60 -3.57 -15.18
C CYS A 26 -5.23 -3.15 -13.76
N LEU A 27 -4.80 -1.90 -13.54
CA LEU A 27 -4.48 -1.38 -12.20
C LEU A 27 -5.71 -1.44 -11.27
N LYS A 28 -6.87 -1.01 -11.77
CA LYS A 28 -8.14 -1.11 -11.03
C LYS A 28 -8.45 -2.56 -10.66
N ARG A 29 -8.38 -3.49 -11.61
CA ARG A 29 -8.64 -4.92 -11.37
C ARG A 29 -7.68 -5.49 -10.33
N LEU A 30 -6.40 -5.12 -10.38
CA LEU A 30 -5.41 -5.54 -9.40
C LEU A 30 -5.75 -5.04 -8.00
N PHE A 31 -6.08 -3.76 -7.86
CA PHE A 31 -6.40 -3.16 -6.55
C PHE A 31 -7.71 -3.69 -5.97
N LEU A 32 -8.70 -3.99 -6.81
CA LEU A 32 -9.91 -4.70 -6.37
C LEU A 32 -9.59 -6.06 -5.75
N GLU A 33 -8.66 -6.84 -6.32
CA GLU A 33 -8.26 -8.12 -5.74
C GLU A 33 -7.47 -7.95 -4.43
N TYR A 34 -6.68 -6.89 -4.29
CA TYR A 34 -6.02 -6.59 -3.02
C TYR A 34 -7.01 -6.24 -1.90
N ASP A 35 -8.05 -5.48 -2.20
CA ASP A 35 -9.04 -5.07 -1.20
C ASP A 35 -10.11 -6.13 -0.94
N ASN A 36 -10.31 -7.06 -1.88
CA ASN A 36 -11.23 -8.18 -1.71
C ASN A 36 -10.83 -9.04 -0.51
N THR A 37 -11.80 -9.37 0.35
CA THR A 37 -11.60 -10.26 1.51
C THR A 37 -11.12 -11.65 1.10
N ASN A 38 -11.57 -12.13 -0.07
CA ASN A 38 -11.18 -13.41 -0.63
C ASN A 38 -10.71 -13.20 -2.09
N PRO A 39 -9.45 -12.80 -2.31
CA PRO A 39 -8.91 -12.60 -3.65
C PRO A 39 -9.05 -13.88 -4.48
N SER A 40 -9.54 -13.75 -5.71
CA SER A 40 -9.81 -14.89 -6.57
C SER A 40 -8.56 -15.29 -7.33
N ARG A 41 -8.07 -16.51 -7.07
CA ARG A 41 -6.97 -17.11 -7.83
C ARG A 41 -7.27 -17.13 -9.34
N ALA A 42 -8.51 -17.40 -9.73
CA ALA A 42 -8.92 -17.43 -11.14
C ALA A 42 -8.84 -16.03 -11.78
N ASN A 43 -9.30 -15.01 -11.07
CA ASN A 43 -9.24 -13.62 -11.56
C ASN A 43 -7.80 -13.16 -11.70
N LEU A 44 -6.94 -13.44 -10.71
CA LEU A 44 -5.52 -13.11 -10.75
C LEU A 44 -4.80 -13.85 -11.89
N ASN A 45 -5.11 -15.13 -12.13
CA ASN A 45 -4.59 -15.88 -13.28
C ASN A 45 -5.01 -15.27 -14.63
N SER A 46 -6.21 -14.70 -14.72
CA SER A 46 -6.68 -14.01 -15.93
C SER A 46 -6.05 -12.62 -16.10
N LEU A 47 -5.60 -12.01 -15.00
CA LEU A 47 -5.05 -10.66 -14.96
C LEU A 47 -3.55 -10.67 -15.23
N PHE A 48 -2.81 -11.65 -14.72
CA PHE A 48 -1.37 -11.81 -14.95
C PHE A 48 -1.09 -12.69 -16.15
N SER A 49 -0.15 -12.26 -17.00
CA SER A 49 0.31 -13.06 -18.12
C SER A 49 1.05 -14.31 -17.65
N ARG A 50 1.16 -15.33 -18.53
CA ARG A 50 1.87 -16.58 -18.19
C ARG A 50 3.35 -16.38 -17.88
N ASP A 51 3.96 -15.40 -18.54
CA ASP A 51 5.35 -14.93 -18.40
C ASP A 51 5.49 -13.80 -17.36
N PHE A 52 4.51 -13.64 -16.47
CA PHE A 52 4.52 -12.55 -15.50
C PHE A 52 5.69 -12.63 -14.52
N THR A 53 6.30 -11.46 -14.26
CA THR A 53 7.38 -11.28 -13.30
C THR A 53 7.05 -10.16 -12.32
N ASP A 54 7.27 -10.41 -11.04
CA ASP A 54 7.07 -9.44 -9.97
C ASP A 54 8.37 -9.15 -9.23
N ASN A 55 8.56 -7.91 -8.85
CA ASN A 55 9.70 -7.45 -8.08
C ASN A 55 9.21 -6.47 -7.00
N GLU A 56 9.48 -6.78 -5.73
CA GLU A 56 9.10 -5.92 -4.61
C GLU A 56 10.34 -5.43 -3.86
N ASN A 57 10.35 -4.13 -3.53
CA ASN A 57 11.41 -3.44 -2.78
C ASN A 57 12.81 -3.63 -3.36
N GLU A 58 12.90 -3.61 -4.70
CA GLU A 58 14.17 -3.81 -5.42
C GLU A 58 14.88 -5.12 -5.04
N SER A 59 14.12 -6.13 -4.63
CA SER A 59 14.66 -7.46 -4.39
C SER A 59 15.44 -7.94 -5.61
N GLU A 60 16.62 -8.52 -5.41
CA GLU A 60 17.37 -9.16 -6.50
C GLU A 60 16.58 -10.33 -7.11
N ARG A 61 15.65 -10.90 -6.34
CA ARG A 61 14.81 -12.01 -6.77
C ARG A 61 13.53 -11.49 -7.42
N ASN A 62 13.35 -11.85 -8.68
CA ASN A 62 12.03 -11.79 -9.31
C ASN A 62 11.24 -13.05 -8.94
N ILE A 63 9.95 -12.89 -8.65
CA ILE A 63 9.04 -14.01 -8.44
C ILE A 63 8.12 -14.18 -9.65
N GLY A 64 7.76 -15.42 -9.93
CA GLY A 64 6.88 -15.77 -11.04
C GLY A 64 5.40 -15.56 -10.69
N ARG A 65 4.54 -15.71 -11.70
CA ARG A 65 3.08 -15.57 -11.57
C ARG A 65 2.48 -16.30 -10.39
N ASP A 66 2.70 -17.61 -10.29
CA ASP A 66 1.98 -18.41 -9.31
C ASP A 66 2.40 -18.04 -7.87
N GLU A 67 3.69 -17.76 -7.65
CA GLU A 67 4.23 -17.27 -6.37
C GLU A 67 3.69 -15.87 -6.01
N ALA A 68 3.57 -14.96 -6.99
CA ALA A 68 2.97 -13.64 -6.77
C ALA A 68 1.48 -13.73 -6.40
N ILE A 69 0.75 -14.65 -7.03
CA ILE A 69 -0.67 -14.92 -6.70
C ILE A 69 -0.80 -15.45 -5.27
N GLU A 70 0.02 -16.43 -4.89
CA GLU A 70 0.05 -16.93 -3.50
C GLU A 70 0.39 -15.81 -2.51
N THR A 71 1.34 -14.94 -2.86
CA THR A 71 1.73 -13.81 -2.01
C THR A 71 0.55 -12.86 -1.78
N ILE A 72 -0.22 -12.53 -2.82
CA ILE A 72 -1.42 -11.67 -2.68
C ILE A 72 -2.46 -12.32 -1.77
N ILE A 73 -2.79 -13.59 -2.01
CA ILE A 73 -3.82 -14.32 -1.25
C ILE A 73 -3.40 -14.49 0.22
N SER A 74 -2.17 -14.96 0.45
CA SER A 74 -1.64 -15.17 1.80
C SER A 74 -1.44 -13.86 2.56
N HIS A 75 -0.99 -12.79 1.90
CA HIS A 75 -0.92 -11.47 2.51
C HIS A 75 -2.33 -10.99 2.92
N ARG A 76 -3.31 -11.13 2.04
CA ARG A 76 -4.68 -10.70 2.34
C ARG A 76 -5.33 -11.51 3.46
N ALA A 77 -5.05 -12.81 3.57
CA ALA A 77 -5.56 -13.68 4.62
C ALA A 77 -5.04 -13.31 6.02
N ARG A 78 -3.86 -12.70 6.11
CA ARG A 78 -3.30 -12.17 7.38
C ARG A 78 -3.97 -10.86 7.81
N CYS A 79 -4.72 -10.21 6.94
CA CYS A 79 -5.38 -8.95 7.22
C CYS A 79 -6.85 -9.17 7.56
N SER A 80 -7.32 -8.61 8.68
CA SER A 80 -8.76 -8.48 8.96
C SER A 80 -9.41 -7.46 8.03
N ARG A 81 -8.72 -6.36 7.74
CA ARG A 81 -9.11 -5.38 6.71
C ARG A 81 -7.91 -4.93 5.89
N HIS A 82 -8.15 -4.64 4.63
CA HIS A 82 -7.18 -4.11 3.69
C HIS A 82 -7.88 -3.07 2.83
N GLN A 83 -7.24 -1.93 2.60
CA GLN A 83 -7.74 -0.89 1.71
C GLN A 83 -6.60 -0.18 1.01
N ILE A 84 -6.69 -0.07 -0.31
CA ILE A 84 -5.78 0.75 -1.12
C ILE A 84 -6.40 2.13 -1.35
N ASP A 85 -5.62 3.17 -1.12
CA ASP A 85 -5.91 4.54 -1.51
C ASP A 85 -4.91 4.97 -2.59
N LEU A 86 -5.37 5.00 -3.84
CA LEU A 86 -4.58 5.47 -4.99
C LEU A 86 -4.48 6.99 -4.96
N LYS A 87 -3.25 7.53 -5.03
CA LYS A 87 -3.02 8.99 -5.10
C LYS A 87 -2.91 9.50 -6.52
N ARG A 88 -2.10 8.82 -7.32
CA ARG A 88 -2.02 9.09 -8.76
C ARG A 88 -1.58 7.85 -9.51
N ALA A 89 -2.00 7.77 -10.74
CA ALA A 89 -1.47 6.84 -11.73
C ALA A 89 -1.30 7.57 -13.06
N THR A 90 -0.24 7.23 -13.79
CA THR A 90 0.03 7.72 -15.14
C THR A 90 0.18 6.52 -16.04
N CYS A 91 -0.63 6.46 -17.09
CA CYS A 91 -0.56 5.41 -18.11
C CYS A 91 0.04 5.97 -19.39
N LEU A 92 1.17 5.41 -19.81
CA LEU A 92 1.78 5.62 -21.12
C LEU A 92 1.30 4.52 -22.07
N VAL A 93 0.63 4.93 -23.15
CA VAL A 93 0.25 4.03 -24.25
C VAL A 93 1.40 4.05 -25.26
N ASN A 94 2.31 3.08 -25.13
CA ASN A 94 3.51 2.98 -25.96
C ASN A 94 3.14 2.58 -27.40
N SER A 95 2.17 1.67 -27.52
CA SER A 95 1.58 1.19 -28.76
C SER A 95 0.15 0.70 -28.51
N GLY A 96 -0.58 0.33 -29.56
CA GLY A 96 -1.90 -0.31 -29.41
C GLY A 96 -1.89 -1.64 -28.64
N SER A 97 -0.71 -2.22 -28.39
CA SER A 97 -0.53 -3.50 -27.71
C SER A 97 0.30 -3.42 -26.43
N SER A 98 0.83 -2.25 -26.06
CA SER A 98 1.73 -2.10 -24.91
C SER A 98 1.45 -0.79 -24.16
N HIS A 99 1.22 -0.93 -22.85
CA HIS A 99 1.00 0.17 -21.93
C HIS A 99 1.96 0.03 -20.75
N THR A 100 2.49 1.16 -20.27
CA THR A 100 3.25 1.24 -19.03
C THR A 100 2.48 2.11 -18.04
N VAL A 101 2.27 1.62 -16.82
CA VAL A 101 1.55 2.35 -15.78
C VAL A 101 2.49 2.62 -14.62
N PHE A 102 2.62 3.89 -14.25
CA PHE A 102 3.24 4.32 -13.00
C PHE A 102 2.14 4.65 -12.01
N PHE A 103 2.31 4.29 -10.75
CA PHE A 103 1.31 4.59 -9.72
C PHE A 103 1.95 4.83 -8.38
N GLU A 104 1.25 5.58 -7.54
CA GLU A 104 1.57 5.74 -6.14
C GLU A 104 0.29 5.76 -5.29
N GLY A 105 0.40 5.28 -4.07
CA GLY A 105 -0.72 5.21 -3.16
C GLY A 105 -0.30 4.86 -1.75
N VAL A 106 -1.30 4.53 -0.95
CA VAL A 106 -1.14 4.12 0.43
C VAL A 106 -1.98 2.86 0.65
N ARG A 107 -1.39 1.82 1.22
CA ARG A 107 -2.15 0.66 1.72
C ARG A 107 -2.42 0.88 3.20
N PHE A 108 -3.67 0.69 3.58
CA PHE A 108 -4.09 0.62 4.95
C PHE A 108 -4.39 -0.85 5.26
N VAL A 109 -3.71 -1.39 6.26
CA VAL A 109 -3.90 -2.79 6.67
C VAL A 109 -4.22 -2.88 8.14
N MET A 110 -5.21 -3.69 8.50
CA MET A 110 -5.40 -4.15 9.87
C MET A 110 -5.12 -5.64 9.89
N PHE A 111 -4.21 -6.06 10.76
CA PHE A 111 -3.87 -7.47 10.92
C PHE A 111 -4.98 -8.19 11.68
N ALA A 112 -5.21 -9.46 11.35
CA ALA A 112 -6.04 -10.32 12.17
C ALA A 112 -5.33 -10.57 13.50
N SER A 113 -6.03 -10.41 14.62
CA SER A 113 -5.51 -10.85 15.91
C SER A 113 -5.42 -12.38 15.88
N PRO A 114 -4.34 -13.00 16.38
CA PRO A 114 -4.36 -14.42 16.64
C PRO A 114 -5.40 -14.68 17.75
N GLU A 115 -6.60 -15.10 17.37
CA GLU A 115 -7.55 -15.69 18.32
C GLU A 115 -6.92 -16.99 18.83
N GLY A 116 -6.61 -17.06 20.13
CA GLY A 116 -6.12 -18.28 20.76
C GLY A 116 -4.94 -18.16 21.72
N SER A 117 -4.34 -16.98 21.92
CA SER A 117 -3.52 -16.79 23.12
C SER A 117 -4.43 -16.38 24.27
N GLU A 118 -4.89 -17.35 25.08
CA GLU A 118 -5.35 -17.13 26.46
C GLU A 118 -4.22 -16.64 27.39
N ALA A 119 -3.16 -16.04 26.83
CA ALA A 119 -2.25 -15.22 27.59
C ALA A 119 -2.96 -13.87 27.74
N GLU A 120 -3.51 -13.64 28.93
CA GLU A 120 -3.91 -12.32 29.42
C GLU A 120 -2.80 -11.31 29.09
N LEU A 121 -2.97 -10.59 27.99
CA LEU A 121 -2.07 -9.51 27.58
C LEU A 121 -2.88 -8.21 27.51
N PRO A 122 -2.28 -7.13 28.01
CA PRO A 122 -2.98 -6.16 28.82
C PRO A 122 -3.86 -5.25 27.96
N VAL A 123 -4.94 -4.80 28.61
CA VAL A 123 -5.84 -3.74 28.15
C VAL A 123 -5.05 -2.43 28.04
N VAL A 124 -4.25 -2.27 26.98
CA VAL A 124 -3.59 -1.00 26.64
C VAL A 124 -3.69 -0.79 25.14
N GLU A 125 -4.68 0.03 24.82
CA GLU A 125 -4.75 1.01 23.74
C GLU A 125 -4.82 0.51 22.29
N ASP A 126 -5.98 0.84 21.71
CA ASP A 126 -6.22 0.99 20.28
C ASP A 126 -6.17 -0.28 19.41
N LYS A 127 -7.25 -1.06 19.57
CA LYS A 127 -7.87 -1.93 18.54
C LYS A 127 -8.19 -1.20 17.21
N SER A 128 -7.65 -0.01 16.97
CA SER A 128 -7.94 0.92 15.88
C SER A 128 -6.77 1.14 14.89
N THR A 129 -5.60 0.53 15.10
CA THR A 129 -4.39 0.93 14.37
C THR A 129 -4.28 0.29 12.98
N TRP A 130 -5.00 0.85 12.01
CA TRP A 130 -4.63 0.75 10.61
C TRP A 130 -3.13 1.04 10.46
N THR A 131 -2.38 0.09 9.91
CA THR A 131 -1.00 0.32 9.52
C THR A 131 -0.98 0.97 8.15
N ARG A 132 -0.37 2.15 8.07
CA ARG A 132 -0.24 2.94 6.86
C ARG A 132 1.07 2.59 6.15
N ILE A 133 0.98 2.10 4.92
CA ILE A 133 2.12 1.67 4.10
C ILE A 133 2.10 2.44 2.78
N PRO A 134 2.87 3.54 2.67
CA PRO A 134 3.10 4.19 1.38
C PRO A 134 3.69 3.20 0.38
N PHE A 135 3.24 3.27 -0.87
CA PHE A 135 3.81 2.46 -1.93
C PHE A 135 3.79 3.19 -3.27
N SER A 136 4.73 2.83 -4.14
CA SER A 136 4.78 3.25 -5.52
C SER A 136 5.17 2.08 -6.41
N GLY A 137 4.87 2.16 -7.69
CA GLY A 137 5.23 1.08 -8.58
C GLY A 137 5.08 1.40 -10.06
N ARG A 138 5.54 0.45 -10.84
CA ARG A 138 5.45 0.39 -12.29
C ARG A 138 4.85 -0.94 -12.70
N MET A 139 4.00 -0.91 -13.70
CA MET A 139 3.36 -2.09 -14.26
C MET A 139 3.43 -2.04 -15.78
N GLU A 140 3.87 -3.13 -16.39
CA GLU A 140 3.82 -3.32 -17.84
C GLU A 140 2.59 -4.14 -18.20
N VAL A 141 1.81 -3.65 -19.15
CA VAL A 141 0.57 -4.28 -19.60
C VAL A 141 0.65 -4.54 -21.10
N ARG A 142 0.28 -5.77 -21.47
CA ARG A 142 0.15 -6.21 -22.85
C ARG A 142 -1.33 -6.25 -23.20
N VAL A 143 -1.68 -5.55 -24.27
CA VAL A 143 -3.05 -5.50 -24.80
C VAL A 143 -3.12 -6.39 -26.02
N LYS A 144 -3.97 -7.40 -25.95
CA LYS A 144 -4.26 -8.31 -27.06
C LYS A 144 -5.56 -7.87 -27.70
N GLU A 145 -5.47 -7.45 -28.96
CA GLU A 145 -6.64 -7.24 -29.78
C GLU A 145 -7.40 -8.55 -29.92
N ASN A 146 -8.69 -8.53 -29.58
CA ASN A 146 -9.55 -9.67 -29.82
C ASN A 146 -10.00 -9.64 -31.28
N LYS A 147 -9.23 -10.27 -32.16
CA LYS A 147 -9.54 -10.34 -33.60
C LYS A 147 -10.86 -11.07 -33.90
N PHE A 148 -11.37 -11.86 -32.96
CA PHE A 148 -12.48 -12.80 -33.19
C PHE A 148 -13.76 -12.45 -32.46
N SER A 149 -13.78 -11.42 -31.60
CA SER A 149 -15.02 -11.03 -30.94
C SER A 149 -15.12 -9.52 -30.80
N LEU A 150 -16.34 -9.01 -30.93
CA LEU A 150 -16.73 -7.63 -30.60
C LEU A 150 -16.50 -7.26 -29.12
N LYS A 151 -15.96 -8.17 -28.29
CA LYS A 151 -15.61 -7.89 -26.90
C LYS A 151 -14.39 -6.98 -26.83
N GLU A 152 -14.37 -6.17 -25.78
CA GLU A 152 -13.25 -5.29 -25.42
C GLU A 152 -11.91 -6.05 -25.45
N ALA A 153 -10.85 -5.34 -25.84
CA ALA A 153 -9.50 -5.88 -25.89
C ALA A 153 -9.12 -6.53 -24.55
N VAL A 154 -8.41 -7.66 -24.60
CA VAL A 154 -7.96 -8.35 -23.38
C VAL A 154 -6.60 -7.80 -22.99
N ALA A 155 -6.51 -7.25 -21.78
CA ALA A 155 -5.27 -6.74 -21.24
C ALA A 155 -4.79 -7.60 -20.07
N GLU A 156 -3.50 -7.91 -20.07
CA GLU A 156 -2.82 -8.70 -19.05
C GLU A 156 -1.57 -7.97 -18.56
N ILE A 157 -1.27 -8.10 -17.28
CA ILE A 157 -0.08 -7.55 -16.66
C ILE A 157 1.09 -8.50 -16.94
N VAL A 158 2.16 -7.99 -17.52
CA VAL A 158 3.38 -8.74 -17.88
C VAL A 158 4.47 -8.59 -16.83
N SER A 159 4.59 -7.42 -16.23
CA SER A 159 5.48 -7.26 -15.09
C SER A 159 4.97 -6.20 -14.15
N ARG A 160 5.38 -6.33 -12.89
CA ARG A 160 5.10 -5.36 -11.85
C ARG A 160 6.36 -5.16 -11.02
N ARG A 161 6.69 -3.91 -10.73
CA ARG A 161 7.73 -3.51 -9.79
C ARG A 161 7.11 -2.59 -8.76
N VAL A 162 7.24 -2.90 -7.49
CA VAL A 162 6.62 -2.13 -6.40
C VAL A 162 7.62 -1.86 -5.31
N THR A 163 7.63 -0.65 -4.79
CA THR A 163 8.38 -0.27 -3.60
C THR A 163 7.38 0.16 -2.54
N SER A 164 7.49 -0.42 -1.34
CA SER A 164 6.61 -0.18 -0.20
C SER A 164 7.46 0.25 0.99
N ASP A 165 7.09 1.36 1.65
CA ASP A 165 7.72 1.75 2.91
C ASP A 165 7.16 0.89 4.06
N ASN A 166 7.86 -0.21 4.33
CA ASN A 166 7.49 -1.19 5.35
C ASN A 166 8.00 -0.81 6.76
N SER A 167 8.51 0.40 6.97
CA SER A 167 9.06 0.83 8.27
C SER A 167 8.03 0.70 9.41
N ALA A 168 6.76 0.97 9.13
CA ALA A 168 5.67 0.82 10.10
C ALA A 168 5.41 -0.65 10.48
N LEU A 169 5.55 -1.57 9.53
CA LEU A 169 5.42 -3.02 9.78
C LEU A 169 6.55 -3.52 10.67
N VAL A 170 7.78 -3.12 10.35
CA VAL A 170 8.95 -3.50 11.15
C VAL A 170 8.83 -3.00 12.59
N LYS A 171 8.38 -1.75 12.80
CA LYS A 171 8.13 -1.21 14.15
C LYS A 171 7.08 -2.01 14.91
N ARG A 172 5.98 -2.40 14.24
CA ARG A 172 4.91 -3.20 14.85
C ARG A 172 5.41 -4.59 15.26
N ASP A 173 6.18 -5.25 14.40
CA ASP A 173 6.75 -6.57 14.70
C ASP A 173 7.75 -6.51 15.86
N LEU A 174 8.57 -5.46 15.92
CA LEU A 174 9.50 -5.24 17.03
C LEU A 174 8.75 -5.01 18.36
N MET A 175 7.71 -4.18 18.36
CA MET A 175 6.87 -3.93 19.55
C MET A 175 6.14 -5.19 20.03
N ALA A 176 5.64 -6.02 19.12
CA ALA A 176 4.99 -7.29 19.47
C ALA A 176 5.97 -8.27 20.15
N ARG A 177 7.25 -8.25 19.75
CA ARG A 177 8.30 -9.07 20.37
C ARG A 177 8.74 -8.55 21.74
N THR A 178 8.80 -7.23 21.94
CA THR A 178 9.17 -6.67 23.25
C THR A 178 8.07 -6.88 24.30
N ASN A 179 6.80 -6.84 23.89
CA ASN A 179 5.66 -7.03 24.79
C ASN A 179 5.41 -8.51 25.15
N SER A 180 6.03 -9.44 24.44
CA SER A 180 5.94 -10.89 24.72
C SER A 180 7.12 -11.42 25.54
N MET A 181 8.07 -10.58 25.95
CA MET A 181 9.05 -10.95 26.96
C MET A 181 8.36 -10.95 28.33
N PRO A 182 8.13 -12.11 28.97
CA PRO A 182 7.61 -12.11 30.32
C PRO A 182 8.63 -11.38 31.19
N ILE A 183 8.19 -10.29 31.82
CA ILE A 183 8.87 -9.71 32.97
C ILE A 183 8.85 -10.81 34.03
N ALA A 184 9.87 -11.66 34.01
CA ALA A 184 10.16 -12.57 35.08
C ALA A 184 10.42 -11.69 36.30
N SER A 185 9.40 -11.54 37.14
CA SER A 185 9.55 -11.00 38.49
C SER A 185 10.73 -11.73 39.13
N PRO A 186 11.72 -11.02 39.71
CA PRO A 186 12.82 -11.67 40.40
C PRO A 186 12.24 -12.36 41.62
N ALA A 187 11.94 -13.65 41.46
CA ALA A 187 11.61 -14.53 42.56
C ALA A 187 12.80 -14.53 43.51
N GLU A 188 12.52 -14.09 44.72
CA GLU A 188 13.38 -14.12 45.88
C GLU A 188 14.03 -15.50 46.00
N SER A 189 15.35 -15.56 45.80
CA SER A 189 16.13 -16.69 46.28
C SER A 189 17.41 -16.14 46.91
N PRO A 190 17.52 -16.14 48.24
CA PRO A 190 18.68 -15.59 48.93
C PRO A 190 19.87 -16.53 48.73
N LEU A 191 21.07 -15.93 48.69
CA LEU A 191 22.38 -16.59 48.80
C LEU A 191 22.93 -17.28 47.54
N ALA A 192 23.23 -16.49 46.51
CA ALA A 192 24.39 -16.74 45.64
C ALA A 192 25.05 -15.41 45.26
N ARG A 193 25.57 -14.73 46.29
CA ARG A 193 26.55 -13.65 46.13
C ARG A 193 27.79 -14.27 45.53
N LEU A 194 28.09 -14.00 44.26
CA LEU A 194 29.43 -13.74 43.72
C LEU A 194 29.37 -13.59 42.20
N GLN A 195 29.64 -12.36 41.75
CA GLN A 195 30.33 -12.03 40.50
C GLN A 195 29.66 -12.43 39.18
N SER A 196 28.97 -11.47 38.56
CA SER A 196 29.25 -11.08 37.18
C SER A 196 28.69 -9.69 36.87
N THR A 197 29.60 -8.86 36.39
CA THR A 197 29.46 -7.48 35.97
C THR A 197 28.73 -7.33 34.63
N SER A 198 28.24 -6.10 34.39
CA SER A 198 27.90 -5.51 33.08
C SER A 198 26.43 -5.58 32.65
N THR A 199 25.57 -4.83 33.35
CA THR A 199 24.30 -4.34 32.77
C THR A 199 24.45 -2.86 32.47
N SER A 200 24.60 -2.56 31.18
CA SER A 200 24.53 -1.23 30.59
C SER A 200 23.14 -0.63 30.82
N GLN A 201 23.06 0.34 31.73
CA GLN A 201 21.86 1.14 31.95
C GLN A 201 21.68 2.12 30.80
N LEU A 202 20.79 1.77 29.86
CA LEU A 202 20.22 2.71 28.91
C LEU A 202 19.08 3.46 29.62
N ASN A 203 19.41 4.65 30.13
CA ASN A 203 18.46 5.61 30.67
C ASN A 203 17.52 6.08 29.55
N PHE A 204 16.31 5.56 29.50
CA PHE A 204 15.20 6.22 28.80
C PHE A 204 14.47 7.13 29.79
N PRO A 205 14.28 8.42 29.46
CA PRO A 205 13.62 9.37 30.34
C PRO A 205 12.13 9.03 30.48
N SER A 206 11.76 8.50 31.63
CA SER A 206 10.38 8.30 32.08
C SER A 206 9.80 9.65 32.51
N ASN A 207 9.26 10.41 31.56
CA ASN A 207 8.40 11.56 31.85
C ASN A 207 7.35 11.67 30.75
N VAL A 208 6.28 10.88 30.86
CA VAL A 208 5.05 11.15 30.12
C VAL A 208 3.93 11.12 31.13
N SER A 209 3.47 12.31 31.50
CA SER A 209 2.40 12.55 32.46
C SER A 209 1.10 11.89 32.02
N GLU A 210 0.56 11.09 32.92
CA GLU A 210 -0.74 10.41 32.84
C GLU A 210 -1.87 11.46 32.85
N LEU A 211 -2.61 11.58 31.75
CA LEU A 211 -3.80 12.44 31.63
C LEU A 211 -5.07 11.60 31.88
N PRO A 212 -6.09 12.16 32.57
CA PRO A 212 -7.14 11.35 33.17
C PRO A 212 -8.17 10.83 32.17
N ALA A 213 -8.49 9.55 32.32
CA ALA A 213 -9.45 8.79 31.53
C ALA A 213 -10.88 9.34 31.65
N VAL A 214 -11.41 9.90 30.58
CA VAL A 214 -12.84 10.16 30.43
C VAL A 214 -13.48 8.96 29.75
N ILE A 215 -14.24 8.21 30.55
CA ILE A 215 -15.06 7.09 30.15
C ILE A 215 -16.23 7.65 29.33
N SER A 216 -16.40 7.22 28.09
CA SER A 216 -17.63 7.43 27.34
C SER A 216 -17.95 6.23 26.44
N THR A 217 -19.21 5.86 26.53
CA THR A 217 -19.89 4.65 26.08
C THR A 217 -20.14 4.57 24.56
N ILE A 218 -19.71 3.45 23.94
CA ILE A 218 -20.32 2.55 22.92
C ILE A 218 -21.56 3.04 22.12
N PRO A 219 -21.85 2.61 20.85
CA PRO A 219 -21.03 2.31 19.67
C PRO A 219 -21.54 3.00 18.37
N GLY A 220 -20.64 3.41 17.50
CA GLY A 220 -20.94 3.64 16.08
C GLY A 220 -19.81 3.05 15.26
N ASP A 221 -19.99 1.85 14.71
CA ASP A 221 -18.95 1.09 14.02
C ASP A 221 -18.68 1.63 12.60
N THR A 222 -18.75 2.96 12.43
CA THR A 222 -18.29 3.70 11.25
C THR A 222 -16.81 4.02 11.44
N LYS A 223 -15.98 2.99 11.45
CA LYS A 223 -14.51 3.11 11.56
C LYS A 223 -13.97 3.77 10.29
N SER A 224 -13.98 5.11 10.28
CA SER A 224 -13.44 5.92 9.20
C SER A 224 -11.93 5.73 9.10
N LEU A 225 -11.42 5.81 7.87
CA LEU A 225 -9.98 5.86 7.59
C LEU A 225 -9.32 6.98 8.41
N PRO A 226 -8.04 6.81 8.80
CA PRO A 226 -7.29 7.89 9.42
C PRO A 226 -7.25 9.12 8.48
N PRO A 227 -7.43 10.35 9.00
CA PRO A 227 -7.37 11.56 8.22
C PRO A 227 -6.05 11.71 7.46
N TYR A 228 -6.14 12.30 6.27
CA TYR A 228 -4.98 12.60 5.45
C TYR A 228 -4.23 13.80 6.06
N HIS A 229 -3.01 13.57 6.58
CA HIS A 229 -2.07 14.68 6.76
C HIS A 229 -1.48 15.04 5.40
N SER A 230 -2.22 15.83 4.61
CA SER A 230 -1.62 16.54 3.49
C SER A 230 -0.69 17.59 4.08
N SER A 231 0.62 17.30 4.14
CA SER A 231 1.65 18.32 4.31
C SER A 231 1.74 19.16 3.04
N ILE A 232 0.71 19.94 2.76
CA ILE A 232 0.79 21.07 1.82
C ILE A 232 1.09 22.27 2.69
N ARG A 233 2.36 22.40 3.06
CA ARG A 233 2.90 23.68 3.53
C ARG A 233 3.49 24.35 2.29
N GLU A 234 3.00 25.56 2.05
CA GLU A 234 3.48 26.55 1.07
C GLU A 234 3.00 26.35 -0.37
N THR A 235 1.90 27.04 -0.67
CA THR A 235 1.49 27.50 -1.99
C THR A 235 2.64 28.28 -2.66
N PRO A 236 3.25 27.80 -3.75
CA PRO A 236 3.98 28.69 -4.63
C PRO A 236 2.94 29.47 -5.44
N THR A 237 2.75 30.74 -5.08
CA THR A 237 2.04 31.73 -5.87
C THR A 237 2.79 31.91 -7.18
N VAL A 238 2.49 31.11 -8.21
CA VAL A 238 2.96 31.35 -9.57
C VAL A 238 1.86 32.13 -10.28
N THR A 239 2.04 33.45 -10.31
CA THR A 239 1.23 34.37 -11.11
C THR A 239 1.30 33.96 -12.58
N SER A 240 0.17 33.44 -13.07
CA SER A 240 -0.01 33.08 -14.47
C SER A 240 -0.35 34.32 -15.29
N GLY A 241 0.43 34.54 -16.35
CA GLY A 241 -0.07 34.94 -17.66
C GLY A 241 -0.46 36.40 -17.88
N SER A 242 0.30 37.07 -18.75
CA SER A 242 -0.28 37.83 -19.86
C SER A 242 0.80 38.05 -20.94
N SER A 243 0.98 37.07 -21.81
CA SER A 243 1.55 37.30 -23.14
C SER A 243 0.45 37.87 -24.01
N VAL A 244 0.46 39.18 -24.24
CA VAL A 244 -0.36 39.78 -25.29
C VAL A 244 0.44 39.71 -26.58
N ASP A 245 0.10 38.70 -27.39
CA ASP A 245 0.28 38.75 -28.83
C ASP A 245 -0.47 39.98 -29.37
N GLY A 246 0.24 40.78 -30.18
CA GLY A 246 -0.26 42.00 -30.80
C GLY A 246 0.24 42.08 -32.23
N ASP A 247 -0.37 41.22 -33.06
CA ASP A 247 -0.64 41.33 -34.50
C ASP A 247 0.42 41.85 -35.48
N GLN A 248 0.75 40.90 -36.36
CA GLN A 248 1.16 41.08 -37.75
C GLN A 248 0.30 42.10 -38.49
N LEU A 249 0.93 42.91 -39.36
CA LEU A 249 0.39 43.28 -40.68
C LEU A 249 1.51 43.94 -41.50
N ALA A 250 2.48 43.13 -41.89
CA ALA A 250 3.31 43.42 -43.06
C ALA A 250 2.52 42.94 -44.29
N SER A 251 1.86 43.86 -44.98
CA SER A 251 1.23 43.58 -46.27
C SER A 251 1.48 44.72 -47.25
N ARG A 252 2.40 44.43 -48.18
CA ARG A 252 2.65 45.06 -49.49
C ARG A 252 3.35 46.42 -49.50
#